data_AF-A0A968F2Y5-F1
#
_entry.id   AF-A0A968F2Y5-F1
#
_cell.length_a   1.000
_cell.length_b   1.000
_cell.length_c   1.000
_cell.angle_alpha   90.00
_cell.angle_beta   90.00
_cell.angle_gamma   90.00
#
_symmetry.space_group_name_H-M   'P 1'
#
loop_
_entity.id
_entity.type
_entity.pdbx_description
1 polymer ?
#
loop_
_entity_poly.entity_id
_entity_poly.type
_entity_poly.pdbx_seq_one_letter_code
_entity_poly.pdbx_strand_id
1 'polypeptide(L)'
;IVGTFMDMTPAILIFTPIFLPIVKDLGVDPIHFGIIMIMNLTIGICTPPVGTALFVGCGIANTSISKIIKHLIPFFIAMIIVLFVITYMEILSLIVPQWFGF
;
A
#
# COMPACT_ATOMS: atom_id res chain seq x y z
N ILE A 1 7.19 -7.35 3.66
CA ILE A 1 7.57 -8.79 3.60
C ILE A 1 6.35 -9.70 3.41
N VAL A 2 5.15 -9.38 3.95
CA VAL A 2 3.97 -10.23 3.63
C VAL A 2 3.35 -9.93 2.27
N GLY A 3 3.20 -8.66 1.90
CA GLY A 3 2.69 -8.26 0.57
C GLY A 3 3.57 -8.64 -0.62
N THR A 4 4.75 -9.22 -0.36
CA THR A 4 5.59 -9.80 -1.41
C THR A 4 5.19 -11.24 -1.73
N PHE A 5 4.70 -12.04 -0.79
CA PHE A 5 4.32 -13.45 -1.08
C PHE A 5 2.83 -13.65 -1.36
N MET A 6 2.02 -12.62 -1.12
CA MET A 6 0.57 -12.70 -1.15
C MET A 6 0.04 -11.46 -1.89
N ASP A 7 -0.77 -11.70 -2.93
CA ASP A 7 -1.47 -10.65 -3.66
C ASP A 7 -2.30 -9.77 -2.70
N MET A 8 -2.59 -8.53 -3.09
CA MET A 8 -3.29 -7.53 -2.28
C MET A 8 -4.60 -8.08 -1.72
N THR A 9 -5.38 -8.78 -2.55
CA THR A 9 -6.70 -9.32 -2.18
C THR A 9 -6.64 -10.36 -1.03
N PRO A 10 -5.86 -11.47 -1.12
CA PRO A 10 -5.75 -12.43 -0.03
C PRO A 10 -5.13 -11.83 1.23
N ALA A 11 -4.18 -10.89 1.09
CA ALA A 11 -3.58 -10.23 2.24
C ALA A 11 -4.61 -9.41 3.03
N ILE A 12 -5.45 -8.62 2.34
CA ILE A 12 -6.52 -7.86 3.00
C ILE A 12 -7.53 -8.79 3.65
N LEU A 13 -7.96 -9.87 2.98
CA LEU A 13 -8.94 -10.81 3.52
C LEU A 13 -8.46 -11.53 4.78
N ILE A 14 -7.17 -11.81 4.89
CA ILE A 14 -6.58 -12.47 6.06
C ILE A 14 -6.30 -11.45 7.17
N PHE A 15 -5.64 -10.33 6.84
CA PHE A 15 -5.18 -9.38 7.84
C PHE A 15 -6.27 -8.50 8.41
N THR A 16 -7.30 -8.17 7.64
CA THR A 16 -8.40 -7.34 8.14
C THR A 16 -9.09 -7.96 9.36
N PRO A 17 -9.63 -9.19 9.33
CA PRO A 17 -10.29 -9.75 10.52
C PRO A 17 -9.33 -9.99 11.70
N ILE A 18 -8.04 -10.19 11.44
CA ILE A 18 -7.02 -10.40 12.48
C ILE A 18 -6.67 -9.09 13.20
N PHE A 19 -6.46 -8.01 12.44
CA PHE A 19 -6.01 -6.73 13.01
C PHE A 19 -7.17 -5.78 13.36
N LEU A 20 -8.32 -5.85 12.69
CA LEU A 20 -9.48 -5.00 12.98
C LEU A 20 -9.92 -4.99 14.45
N PRO A 21 -9.97 -6.11 15.21
CA PRO A 21 -10.28 -6.04 16.64
C PRO A 21 -9.20 -5.30 17.43
N ILE A 22 -7.93 -5.54 17.13
CA ILE A 22 -6.78 -4.90 17.82
C ILE A 22 -6.78 -3.38 17.58
N VAL A 23 -7.07 -2.98 16.33
CA VAL A 23 -7.11 -1.58 15.90
C VAL A 23 -8.29 -0.84 16.52
N LYS A 24 -9.46 -1.49 16.62
CA LYS A 24 -10.61 -0.94 17.34
C LYS A 24 -10.33 -0.77 18.84
N ASP A 25 -9.65 -1.74 19.45
CA ASP A 25 -9.24 -1.65 20.87
C ASP A 25 -8.20 -0.53 21.11
N LEU A 26 -7.37 -0.23 20.11
CA LEU A 26 -6.43 0.90 20.11
C LEU A 26 -7.08 2.27 19.83
N GLY A 27 -8.38 2.31 19.52
CA GLY A 27 -9.12 3.54 19.22
C GLY A 27 -8.84 4.14 17.84
N VAL A 28 -8.20 3.39 16.94
CA VAL A 28 -7.91 3.82 15.56
C VAL A 28 -9.12 3.55 14.68
N ASP A 29 -9.44 4.49 13.79
CA ASP A 29 -10.56 4.33 12.86
C ASP A 29 -10.29 3.17 11.87
N PRO A 30 -11.23 2.21 11.72
CA PRO A 30 -11.04 1.07 10.83
C PRO A 30 -10.87 1.46 9.35
N ILE A 31 -11.41 2.60 8.91
CA ILE A 31 -11.19 3.15 7.55
C ILE A 31 -9.73 3.59 7.42
N HIS A 32 -9.21 4.32 8.41
CA HIS A 32 -7.83 4.76 8.40
C HIS A 32 -6.84 3.58 8.37
N PHE A 33 -7.11 2.56 9.20
CA PHE A 33 -6.35 1.33 9.19
C PHE A 33 -6.40 0.60 7.84
N GLY A 34 -7.58 0.54 7.21
CA GLY A 34 -7.73 0.00 5.86
C GLY A 34 -6.85 0.72 4.84
N ILE A 35 -6.80 2.05 4.90
CA ILE A 35 -5.98 2.88 4.01
C ILE A 35 -4.48 2.61 4.24
N ILE A 36 -4.02 2.54 5.49
CA ILE A 36 -2.62 2.20 5.82
C ILE A 36 -2.26 0.81 5.29
N MET A 37 -3.13 -0.18 5.49
CA MET A 37 -2.92 -1.54 5.00
C MET A 37 -2.82 -1.59 3.49
N ILE A 38 -3.76 -0.97 2.78
CA ILE A 38 -3.79 -0.89 1.31
C ILE A 38 -2.51 -0.22 0.80
N MET A 39 -2.12 0.93 1.34
CA MET A 39 -0.89 1.62 0.94
C MET A 39 0.36 0.76 1.15
N ASN A 40 0.51 0.10 2.30
CA ASN A 40 1.64 -0.80 2.54
C ASN A 40 1.67 -1.99 1.58
N LEU A 41 0.50 -2.54 1.22
CA LEU A 41 0.37 -3.62 0.24
C LEU A 41 0.70 -3.14 -1.17
N THR A 42 0.23 -1.97 -1.58
CA THR A 42 0.54 -1.34 -2.87
C THR A 42 2.04 -1.06 -3.03
N ILE A 43 2.70 -0.59 -1.97
CA ILE A 43 4.16 -0.42 -1.97
C ILE A 43 4.85 -1.80 -2.10
N GLY A 44 4.30 -2.83 -1.44
CA GLY A 44 4.80 -4.20 -1.50
C GLY A 44 4.79 -4.82 -2.90
N ILE A 45 3.72 -4.61 -3.69
CA ILE A 45 3.61 -5.10 -5.08
C ILE A 45 4.48 -4.30 -6.07
N CYS A 46 4.90 -3.08 -5.72
CA CYS A 46 5.85 -2.31 -6.51
C CYS A 46 7.30 -2.70 -6.19
N THR A 47 7.63 -3.00 -4.92
CA THR A 47 9.00 -3.25 -4.43
C THR A 47 9.57 -4.56 -5.03
N PRO A 48 10.84 -4.59 -5.47
CA PRO A 48 11.43 -5.76 -6.14
C PRO A 48 11.94 -6.78 -5.10
N PRO A 49 11.03 -7.60 -4.53
CA PRO A 49 11.30 -9.04 -4.40
C PRO A 49 10.28 -9.92 -5.16
N VAL A 50 9.05 -9.42 -5.41
CA VAL A 50 7.97 -10.18 -6.11
C VAL A 50 7.14 -9.32 -7.07
N GLY A 51 7.13 -7.99 -6.93
CA GLY A 51 7.03 -7.01 -8.02
C GLY A 51 6.03 -7.27 -9.15
N THR A 52 4.88 -7.93 -8.96
CA THR A 52 4.06 -8.45 -10.06
C THR A 52 3.65 -7.35 -11.04
N ALA A 53 3.26 -6.17 -10.53
CA ALA A 53 2.99 -4.99 -11.34
C ALA A 53 4.25 -4.47 -12.06
N LEU A 54 5.41 -4.50 -11.39
CA LEU A 54 6.71 -4.15 -11.97
C LEU A 54 7.10 -5.11 -13.11
N PHE A 55 6.92 -6.42 -12.93
CA PHE A 55 7.22 -7.48 -13.90
C PHE A 55 6.28 -7.42 -15.11
N VAL A 56 4.97 -7.19 -14.89
CA VAL A 56 4.00 -6.98 -15.97
C VAL A 56 4.34 -5.73 -16.75
N GLY A 57 4.68 -4.62 -16.07
CA GLY A 57 5.12 -3.38 -16.72
C GLY A 57 6.41 -3.57 -17.54
N CYS A 58 7.39 -4.31 -17.02
CA CYS A 58 8.61 -4.66 -17.75
C CYS A 58 8.32 -5.51 -19.00
N GLY A 59 7.39 -6.47 -18.89
CA GLY A 59 6.98 -7.33 -19.99
C GLY A 59 6.27 -6.59 -21.12
N ILE A 60 5.39 -5.64 -20.78
CA ILE A 60 4.71 -4.78 -21.76
C ILE A 60 5.72 -3.80 -22.41
N ALA A 61 6.62 -3.24 -21.61
CA ALA A 61 7.58 -2.24 -22.08
C ALA A 61 8.85 -2.82 -22.75
N ASN A 62 9.03 -4.16 -22.77
CA ASN A 62 10.24 -4.83 -23.28
C ASN A 62 11.56 -4.27 -22.72
N THR A 63 11.57 -3.92 -21.43
CA THR A 63 12.75 -3.36 -20.74
C THR A 63 13.11 -4.19 -19.52
N SER A 64 14.40 -4.19 -19.15
CA SER A 64 14.87 -4.91 -17.97
C SER A 64 14.46 -4.22 -16.67
N ILE A 65 14.20 -5.04 -15.65
CA ILE A 65 13.81 -4.62 -14.29
C ILE A 65 14.82 -3.62 -13.71
N SER A 66 16.11 -3.81 -13.96
CA SER A 66 17.17 -2.87 -13.52
C SER A 66 17.02 -1.46 -14.10
N LYS A 67 16.50 -1.33 -15.33
CA LYS A 67 16.31 -0.04 -15.99
C LYS A 67 15.07 0.68 -15.46
N ILE A 68 14.01 -0.09 -15.21
CA ILE A 68 12.75 0.41 -14.66
C ILE A 68 12.89 0.77 -13.18
N ILE A 69 13.59 -0.04 -12.37
CA ILE A 69 13.86 0.24 -10.95
C ILE A 69 14.47 1.62 -10.78
N LYS A 70 15.46 2.01 -11.59
CA LYS A 70 16.07 3.35 -11.52
C LYS A 70 15.07 4.49 -11.74
N HIS A 71 14.09 4.28 -12.61
CA HIS A 71 13.01 5.24 -12.84
C HIS A 71 11.91 5.15 -11.77
N LEU A 72 11.79 4.00 -11.10
CA LEU A 72 10.85 3.79 -10.01
C LEU A 72 11.32 4.36 -8.67
N ILE A 73 12.63 4.55 -8.46
CA ILE A 73 13.20 5.16 -7.24
C ILE A 73 12.47 6.46 -6.83
N PRO A 74 12.29 7.48 -7.71
CA PRO A 74 11.55 8.68 -7.33
C PRO A 74 10.09 8.38 -6.94
N PHE A 75 9.48 7.35 -7.54
CA PHE A 75 8.13 6.90 -7.20
C PHE A 75 8.09 6.22 -5.82
N PHE A 76 9.10 5.41 -5.48
CA PHE A 76 9.23 4.84 -4.13
C PHE A 76 9.40 5.90 -3.06
N ILE A 77 10.21 6.91 -3.33
CA ILE A 77 10.40 8.05 -2.42
C ILE A 77 9.06 8.77 -2.22
N ALA A 78 8.31 9.04 -3.29
CA ALA A 78 6.98 9.63 -3.19
C ALA A 78 6.02 8.75 -2.39
N MET A 79 6.01 7.43 -2.62
CA MET A 79 5.16 6.50 -1.87
C MET A 79 5.51 6.43 -0.38
N ILE A 80 6.80 6.47 -0.03
CA ILE A 80 7.24 6.52 1.38
C ILE A 80 6.84 7.84 2.03
N ILE A 81 6.97 8.97 1.32
CA ILE A 81 6.54 10.28 1.82
C ILE A 81 5.02 10.27 2.05
N VAL A 82 4.23 9.77 1.10
CA VAL A 82 2.77 9.67 1.24
C VAL A 82 2.40 8.71 2.38
N LEU A 83 3.12 7.59 2.54
CA LEU A 83 2.94 6.68 3.68
C LEU A 83 3.15 7.43 5.01
N PHE A 84 4.26 8.16 5.14
CA PHE A 84 4.52 8.98 6.33
C PHE A 84 3.45 10.05 6.55
N VAL A 85 3.02 10.75 5.50
CA VAL A 85 1.97 11.77 5.60
C VAL A 85 0.66 11.14 6.06
N ILE A 86 0.26 10.00 5.52
CA ILE A 86 -0.96 9.27 5.92
C ILE A 86 -0.84 8.75 7.35
N THR A 87 0.27 8.10 7.72
CA THR A 87 0.48 7.53 9.05
C THR A 87 0.49 8.59 10.15
N TYR A 88 0.98 9.80 9.88
CA TYR A 88 1.02 10.89 10.87
C TYR A 88 -0.19 11.85 10.78
N MET A 89 -0.93 11.86 9.67
CA MET A 89 -2.15 12.66 9.50
C MET A 89 -3.34 11.77 9.12
N GLU A 90 -3.99 11.21 10.15
CA GLU A 90 -5.30 10.55 10.04
C GLU A 90 -6.34 11.38 9.28
N ILE A 91 -6.28 12.70 9.47
CA ILE A 91 -7.23 13.69 8.93
C ILE A 91 -7.23 13.71 7.39
N LEU A 92 -6.08 13.58 6.71
CA LEU A 92 -6.06 13.63 5.24
C LEU A 92 -6.74 12.40 4.61
N SER A 93 -6.62 11.25 5.27
CA SER A 93 -7.24 10.00 4.83
C SER A 93 -8.73 9.94 5.13
N LEU A 94 -9.20 10.66 6.16
CA LEU A 94 -10.62 10.76 6.53
C LEU A 94 -11.35 11.90 5.82
N ILE A 95 -10.65 12.96 5.38
CA ILE A 95 -11.26 14.08 4.63
C ILE A 95 -11.92 13.59 3.33
N VAL A 96 -11.28 12.67 2.59
CA VAL A 96 -11.83 12.16 1.33
C VAL A 96 -13.11 11.32 1.56
N PRO A 97 -13.12 10.32 2.45
CA PRO A 97 -14.35 9.62 2.87
C PRO A 97 -15.44 10.55 3.39
N GLN A 98 -15.10 11.51 4.26
CA GLN A 98 -16.04 12.47 4.83
C GLN A 98 -16.64 13.41 3.76
N TRP A 99 -15.86 13.78 2.73
CA TRP A 99 -16.36 14.52 1.58
C TRP A 99 -17.33 13.71 0.73
N PHE A 100 -17.13 12.39 0.63
CA PHE A 100 -18.03 11.47 -0.07
C PHE A 100 -19.18 10.94 0.83
N GLY A 101 -19.28 11.41 2.09
CA GLY A 101 -20.39 11.12 2.99
C GLY A 101 -20.28 9.80 3.76
N PHE A 102 -19.07 9.26 3.92
CA PHE A 102 -18.76 8.11 4.79
C PHE A 102 -18.22 8.55 6.15
#